data_AF-A0A433XHF1-F1
#
_entry.id   AF-A0A433XHF1-F1
#
_cell.length_a   1.000
_cell.length_b   1.000
_cell.length_c   1.000
_cell.angle_alpha   90.00
_cell.angle_beta   90.00
_cell.angle_gamma   90.00
#
_symmetry.space_group_name_H-M   'P 1'
#
loop_
_entity.id
_entity.type
_entity.pdbx_description
1 polymer ?
#
loop_
_entity_poly.entity_id
_entity_poly.type
_entity_poly.pdbx_seq_one_letter_code
_entity_poly.pdbx_strand_id
1 'polypeptide(L)'
;MAFCKECGSTLQENAAFCKECGTRAGQVRETATPPQLQRSAAPVSESIPSKPMSKRTKWTLISAGALIVVLIAGYKTGEYLLSKERLVSRLELALQAKDSKKVASLLTSNDKQLVINEASVKNLMSYLEKHPDEQSSLIQDLKSQAKQSDEAYSSGAISLEKEGKKLLIYNNYELNVTPVYLKLGTNYKHVSLLVDGKEVTKSDKEYYEKTVGPYVPGTYKLEARLKTDFVDLVKSEEVDLFGSGSEYSENLELQGEDVTISTGLGAETGLKGNLIINGKDVGLDPFAQSSFGPVMTDGSVKLAVEGDYPWGKMRTDEVPINGGYVEVNLAANSDFESGIMKVITKHSGEKLKAYTSGDVAAFTQATQSYKENELSRILYNKESGNYYKGKYLGTRFDMSSFNLYNDNGQWHASVLVQGEYNEDTFYEGEVPVLEDATHDERFILTYDGAKKAWLVDSEEQTYSYSDENVKEIKEQSPKVYTSGSAASSSVNTTSAAGQADASAIQSFMSDYLTTSVSAINDRSFEEVAYYIDPSGPAYKESSSYIDHLNEKGITEELVSQTVIDFKASADSKSYEVTTAEEYNIYYNDGTTKNKKFKSVYKLVVIDGSLKMNKLISTKEQ
;
A
#
# COMPACT_ATOMS: atom_id res chain seq x y z
N MET A 1 -48.36 18.62 110.11
CA MET A 1 -47.92 18.46 108.71
C MET A 1 -47.15 19.71 108.30
N ALA A 2 -45.93 19.55 107.78
CA ALA A 2 -45.16 20.65 107.20
C ALA A 2 -45.35 20.69 105.67
N PHE A 3 -44.98 21.80 105.04
CA PHE A 3 -45.01 21.97 103.58
C PHE A 3 -43.67 22.52 103.09
N CYS A 4 -43.25 22.17 101.87
CA CYS A 4 -42.02 22.66 101.27
C CYS A 4 -42.17 24.14 100.89
N LYS A 5 -41.23 24.98 101.32
CA LYS A 5 -41.28 26.43 101.07
C LYS A 5 -41.06 26.81 99.60
N GLU A 6 -40.40 25.96 98.81
CA GLU A 6 -40.09 26.23 97.41
C GLU A 6 -41.20 25.78 96.44
N CYS A 7 -41.90 24.68 96.74
CA CYS A 7 -42.87 24.07 95.81
C CYS A 7 -44.26 23.78 96.42
N GLY A 8 -44.51 24.15 97.68
CA GLY A 8 -45.82 24.08 98.33
C GLY A 8 -46.36 22.67 98.65
N SER A 9 -45.65 21.59 98.30
CA SER A 9 -46.07 20.21 98.56
C SER A 9 -45.91 19.80 100.04
N THR A 10 -46.70 18.83 100.51
CA THR A 10 -46.61 18.30 101.87
C THR A 10 -45.27 17.60 102.11
N LEU A 11 -44.63 17.92 103.23
CA LEU A 11 -43.45 17.21 103.73
C LEU A 11 -43.89 16.17 104.76
N GLN A 12 -43.39 14.94 104.60
CA GLN A 12 -43.47 13.91 105.64
C GLN A 12 -42.64 14.36 106.85
N GLU A 13 -43.06 13.97 108.06
CA GLU A 13 -42.37 14.38 109.29
C GLU A 13 -40.94 13.84 109.31
N ASN A 14 -40.00 14.67 109.74
CA ASN A 14 -38.55 14.42 109.75
C ASN A 14 -37.91 14.14 108.37
N ALA A 15 -38.57 14.47 107.25
CA ALA A 15 -37.97 14.39 105.92
C ALA A 15 -36.85 15.44 105.73
N ALA A 16 -35.59 14.98 105.63
CA ALA A 16 -34.42 15.85 105.47
C ALA A 16 -34.36 16.59 104.11
N PHE A 17 -35.13 16.14 103.11
CA PHE A 17 -35.28 16.74 101.79
C PHE A 17 -36.73 16.57 101.30
N CYS A 18 -37.23 17.50 100.50
CA CYS A 18 -38.47 17.32 99.75
C CYS A 18 -38.27 16.28 98.63
N LYS A 19 -39.18 15.31 98.50
CA LYS A 19 -39.13 14.29 97.45
C LYS A 19 -39.44 14.84 96.06
N GLU A 20 -40.33 15.84 95.96
CA GLU A 20 -40.79 16.39 94.68
C GLU A 20 -39.77 17.35 94.03
N CYS A 21 -39.04 18.13 94.82
CA CYS A 21 -38.11 19.17 94.31
C CYS A 21 -36.67 19.05 94.80
N GLY A 22 -36.34 18.07 95.66
CA GLY A 22 -34.99 17.83 96.16
C GLY A 22 -34.46 18.82 97.22
N THR A 23 -35.17 19.91 97.54
CA THR A 23 -34.67 20.93 98.50
C THR A 23 -34.62 20.42 99.94
N ARG A 24 -33.54 20.71 100.67
CA ARG A 24 -33.36 20.33 102.09
C ARG A 24 -34.35 21.02 103.03
N ALA A 25 -34.74 20.31 104.10
CA ALA A 25 -35.42 20.86 105.26
C ALA A 25 -34.54 20.69 106.52
N GLY A 26 -34.40 21.74 107.33
CA GLY A 26 -33.64 21.72 108.60
C GLY A 26 -34.46 22.26 109.80
N GLN A 27 -33.99 22.17 111.06
CA GLN A 27 -32.65 21.76 111.56
C GLN A 27 -32.68 20.46 112.45
N VAL A 28 -32.35 20.34 113.75
CA VAL A 28 -32.03 21.25 114.88
C VAL A 28 -31.02 20.62 115.88
N ARG A 29 -30.08 21.44 116.39
CA ARG A 29 -29.22 21.41 117.61
C ARG A 29 -29.09 20.19 118.59
N GLU A 30 -27.81 19.99 119.01
CA GLU A 30 -27.24 19.89 120.39
C GLU A 30 -27.17 18.60 121.27
N THR A 31 -25.93 18.32 121.72
CA THR A 31 -25.44 17.84 123.05
C THR A 31 -25.35 16.35 123.49
N ALA A 32 -24.28 16.11 124.28
CA ALA A 32 -24.00 15.02 125.25
C ALA A 32 -23.42 13.66 124.75
N THR A 33 -22.72 12.95 125.65
CA THR A 33 -21.70 11.91 125.31
C THR A 33 -21.54 10.83 126.44
N PRO A 34 -20.44 10.03 126.59
CA PRO A 34 -20.46 8.54 126.61
C PRO A 34 -20.31 7.91 128.02
N PRO A 35 -19.98 6.60 128.16
CA PRO A 35 -18.54 6.23 128.26
C PRO A 35 -18.08 4.85 127.71
N GLN A 36 -16.85 4.83 127.16
CA GLN A 36 -15.72 3.86 127.30
C GLN A 36 -15.95 2.31 127.35
N LEU A 37 -15.01 1.43 126.98
CA LEU A 37 -13.52 1.40 127.03
C LEU A 37 -12.92 0.65 125.81
N GLN A 38 -11.59 0.47 125.61
CA GLN A 38 -10.40 1.35 125.64
C GLN A 38 -9.12 0.47 125.55
N ARG A 39 -8.26 0.64 124.52
CA ARG A 39 -6.84 0.20 124.60
C ARG A 39 -5.88 0.88 123.62
N SER A 40 -4.69 1.22 124.14
CA SER A 40 -3.40 1.49 123.48
C SER A 40 -3.29 2.68 122.52
N ALA A 41 -2.20 3.45 122.65
CA ALA A 41 -1.94 4.67 121.88
C ALA A 41 -0.48 4.78 121.41
N ALA A 42 -0.31 5.37 120.23
CA ALA A 42 0.90 5.95 119.67
C ALA A 42 0.49 7.25 118.94
N PRO A 43 1.39 8.22 118.69
CA PRO A 43 1.00 9.63 118.71
C PRO A 43 0.23 10.12 117.48
N VAL A 44 -0.61 11.14 117.72
CA VAL A 44 -1.26 11.96 116.71
C VAL A 44 -0.20 12.73 115.91
N SER A 45 -0.17 12.57 114.59
CA SER A 45 0.46 13.54 113.70
C SER A 45 -0.50 14.70 113.44
N GLU A 46 0.01 15.93 113.57
CA GLU A 46 -0.80 17.14 113.40
C GLU A 46 -1.37 17.25 111.98
N SER A 47 -2.60 17.77 111.86
CA SER A 47 -3.17 18.15 110.58
C SER A 47 -2.40 19.36 110.02
N ILE A 48 -1.40 19.11 109.17
CA ILE A 48 -0.60 20.16 108.53
C ILE A 48 -1.55 21.15 107.84
N PRO A 49 -1.57 22.44 108.22
CA PRO A 49 -2.42 23.42 107.54
C PRO A 49 -1.96 23.56 106.10
N SER A 50 -2.92 23.54 105.16
CA SER A 50 -2.64 23.68 103.72
C SER A 50 -2.10 25.08 103.41
N LYS A 51 -0.78 25.20 103.48
CA LYS A 51 -0.01 26.44 103.33
C LYS A 51 -0.46 27.12 102.02
N PRO A 52 -1.00 28.35 102.05
CA PRO A 52 -1.51 29.00 100.85
C PRO A 52 -0.36 29.12 99.85
N MET A 53 -0.51 28.46 98.70
CA MET A 53 0.56 28.33 97.71
C MET A 53 1.16 29.69 97.38
N SER A 54 2.49 29.80 97.40
CA SER A 54 3.15 31.06 97.04
C SER A 54 2.69 31.49 95.65
N LYS A 55 2.53 32.81 95.43
CA LYS A 55 2.05 33.32 94.13
C LYS A 55 2.88 32.78 92.96
N ARG A 56 4.20 32.62 93.15
CA ARG A 56 5.10 31.99 92.18
C ARG A 56 4.73 30.52 91.92
N THR A 57 4.56 29.70 92.95
CA THR A 57 4.18 28.27 92.85
C THR A 57 2.82 28.08 92.17
N LYS A 58 1.86 29.00 92.40
CA LYS A 58 0.55 28.95 91.75
C LYS A 58 0.63 29.33 90.27
N TRP A 59 1.42 30.35 89.93
CA TRP A 59 1.68 30.71 88.52
C TRP A 59 2.49 29.64 87.77
N THR A 60 3.46 28.94 88.40
CA THR A 60 4.18 27.83 87.74
C THR A 60 3.27 26.63 87.47
N LEU A 61 2.32 26.32 88.36
CA LEU A 61 1.34 25.24 88.11
C LEU A 61 0.29 25.63 87.06
N ILE A 62 -0.15 26.89 87.02
CA ILE A 62 -1.01 27.40 85.94
C ILE A 62 -0.25 27.39 84.60
N SER A 63 1.02 27.80 84.58
CA SER A 63 1.88 27.76 83.39
C SER A 63 2.15 26.34 82.92
N ALA A 64 2.39 25.39 83.82
CA ALA A 64 2.57 23.99 83.49
C ALA A 64 1.27 23.35 82.97
N GLY A 65 0.12 23.67 83.59
CA GLY A 65 -1.19 23.24 83.10
C GLY A 65 -1.52 23.79 81.72
N ALA A 66 -1.26 25.08 81.47
CA ALA A 66 -1.41 25.71 80.16
C ALA A 66 -0.47 25.09 79.12
N LEU A 67 0.79 24.83 79.48
CA LEU A 67 1.74 24.13 78.61
C LEU A 67 1.27 22.71 78.27
N ILE A 68 0.74 21.96 79.24
CA ILE A 68 0.17 20.63 79.03
C ILE A 68 -1.05 20.70 78.10
N VAL A 69 -1.94 21.68 78.26
CA VAL A 69 -3.09 21.88 77.34
C VAL A 69 -2.61 22.23 75.93
N VAL A 70 -1.59 23.08 75.78
CA VAL A 70 -0.99 23.41 74.47
C VAL A 70 -0.29 22.19 73.85
N LEU A 71 0.38 21.35 74.64
CA LEU A 71 1.00 20.11 74.19
C LEU A 71 -0.04 19.04 73.80
N ILE A 72 -1.15 18.92 74.53
CA ILE A 72 -2.26 18.02 74.18
C ILE A 72 -2.99 18.52 72.93
N ALA A 73 -3.22 19.82 72.79
CA ALA A 73 -3.80 20.42 71.59
C ALA A 73 -2.86 20.22 70.39
N GLY A 74 -1.57 20.54 70.52
CA GLY A 74 -0.57 20.28 69.49
C GLY A 74 -0.44 18.81 69.11
N TYR A 75 -0.52 17.90 70.10
CA TYR A 75 -0.57 16.47 69.86
C TYR A 75 -1.81 16.06 69.05
N LYS A 76 -3.01 16.51 69.46
CA LYS A 76 -4.25 16.17 68.76
C LYS A 76 -4.35 16.80 67.36
N THR A 77 -3.80 18.01 67.18
CA THR A 77 -3.65 18.62 65.85
C THR A 77 -2.64 17.86 64.98
N GLY A 78 -1.51 17.42 65.53
CA GLY A 78 -0.54 16.59 64.80
C GLY A 78 -1.12 15.22 64.40
N GLU A 79 -1.78 14.54 65.34
CA GLU A 79 -2.47 13.26 65.12
C GLU A 79 -3.59 13.38 64.07
N TYR A 80 -4.35 14.48 64.06
CA TYR A 80 -5.35 14.76 63.03
C TYR A 80 -4.76 15.11 61.65
N LEU A 81 -3.71 15.93 61.60
CA LEU A 81 -3.08 16.32 60.33
C LEU A 81 -2.32 15.16 59.66
N LEU A 82 -1.91 14.17 60.45
CA LEU A 82 -1.20 12.96 60.01
C LEU A 82 -2.09 11.70 60.00
N SER A 83 -3.42 11.85 60.09
CA SER A 83 -4.33 10.70 60.14
C SER A 83 -4.47 9.98 58.79
N LYS A 84 -4.85 8.69 58.83
CA LYS A 84 -5.13 7.85 57.66
C LYS A 84 -6.16 8.53 56.73
N GLU A 85 -7.27 8.96 57.30
CA GLU A 85 -8.36 9.64 56.61
C GLU A 85 -7.91 10.99 56.00
N ARG A 86 -7.05 11.74 56.72
CA ARG A 86 -6.54 13.02 56.24
C ARG A 86 -5.51 12.88 55.12
N LEU A 87 -4.89 11.71 54.95
CA LEU A 87 -4.12 11.38 53.76
C LEU A 87 -5.04 11.05 52.57
N VAL A 88 -6.01 10.14 52.75
CA VAL A 88 -6.95 9.75 51.67
C VAL A 88 -7.78 10.93 51.17
N SER A 89 -8.31 11.79 52.04
CA SER A 89 -9.03 13.00 51.62
C SER A 89 -8.14 14.03 50.91
N ARG A 90 -6.81 14.00 51.09
CA ARG A 90 -5.90 14.84 50.30
C ARG A 90 -5.70 14.28 48.89
N LEU A 91 -5.64 12.95 48.73
CA LEU A 91 -5.62 12.31 47.42
C LEU A 91 -6.92 12.60 46.65
N GLU A 92 -8.07 12.36 47.30
CA GLU A 92 -9.41 12.65 46.75
C GLU A 92 -9.53 14.09 46.22
N LEU A 93 -9.16 15.08 47.04
CA LEU A 93 -9.18 16.49 46.65
C LEU A 93 -8.15 16.83 45.57
N ALA A 94 -7.00 16.17 45.52
CA ALA A 94 -5.98 16.41 44.49
C ALA A 94 -6.40 15.84 43.13
N LEU A 95 -7.05 14.67 43.11
CA LEU A 95 -7.65 14.08 41.90
C LEU A 95 -8.83 14.95 41.42
N GLN A 96 -9.75 15.34 42.30
CA GLN A 96 -10.88 16.23 41.96
C GLN A 96 -10.43 17.60 41.44
N ALA A 97 -9.32 18.14 41.95
CA ALA A 97 -8.72 19.39 41.49
C ALA A 97 -7.81 19.24 40.26
N LYS A 98 -7.68 18.03 39.71
CA LYS A 98 -6.79 17.68 38.58
C LYS A 98 -5.34 18.13 38.77
N ASP A 99 -4.82 18.03 40.00
CA ASP A 99 -3.50 18.52 40.37
C ASP A 99 -2.48 17.37 40.41
N SER A 100 -1.93 17.02 39.24
CA SER A 100 -0.93 15.95 39.07
C SER A 100 0.28 16.10 39.99
N LYS A 101 0.66 17.34 40.31
CA LYS A 101 1.78 17.63 41.20
C LYS A 101 1.47 17.33 42.65
N LYS A 102 0.27 17.68 43.13
CA LYS A 102 -0.21 17.26 44.45
C LYS A 102 -0.37 15.76 44.53
N VAL A 103 -0.99 15.11 43.53
CA VAL A 103 -1.17 13.65 43.52
C VAL A 103 0.20 12.95 43.58
N ALA A 104 1.17 13.34 42.74
CA ALA A 104 2.53 12.79 42.78
C ALA A 104 3.25 13.03 44.13
N SER A 105 2.95 14.12 44.84
CA SER A 105 3.51 14.40 46.18
C SER A 105 2.86 13.61 47.33
N LEU A 106 1.79 12.87 47.07
CA LEU A 106 1.05 12.07 48.05
C LEU A 106 1.27 10.56 47.91
N LEU A 107 1.79 10.12 46.75
CA LEU A 107 2.05 8.72 46.41
C LEU A 107 3.52 8.37 46.63
N THR A 108 3.78 7.16 47.12
CA THR A 108 5.13 6.56 47.24
C THR A 108 5.12 5.15 46.62
N SER A 109 6.26 4.45 46.59
CA SER A 109 6.27 3.04 46.20
C SER A 109 7.35 2.25 46.92
N ASN A 110 7.01 1.01 47.27
CA ASN A 110 7.96 0.02 47.76
C ASN A 110 8.95 -0.45 46.68
N ASP A 111 8.62 -0.30 45.39
CA ASP A 111 9.56 -0.50 44.29
C ASP A 111 10.40 0.77 44.04
N LYS A 112 11.68 0.71 44.43
CA LYS A 112 12.63 1.82 44.31
C LYS A 112 13.02 2.16 42.87
N GLN A 113 12.58 1.37 41.88
CA GLN A 113 12.74 1.68 40.46
C GLN A 113 11.55 2.50 39.91
N LEU A 114 10.42 2.56 40.62
CA LEU A 114 9.24 3.30 40.15
C LEU A 114 9.41 4.82 40.34
N VAL A 115 9.49 5.53 39.22
CA VAL A 115 9.60 7.00 39.22
C VAL A 115 8.20 7.63 39.23
N ILE A 116 7.71 7.95 40.44
CA ILE A 116 6.49 8.75 40.63
C ILE A 116 6.83 10.24 40.41
N ASN A 117 6.21 10.86 39.41
CA ASN A 117 6.36 12.28 39.10
C ASN A 117 5.09 12.83 38.41
N GLU A 118 5.10 14.13 38.10
CA GLU A 118 3.95 14.83 37.51
C GLU A 118 3.49 14.25 36.15
N ALA A 119 4.40 13.63 35.38
CA ALA A 119 4.07 12.97 34.12
C ALA A 119 3.55 11.54 34.31
N SER A 120 4.21 10.68 35.10
CA SER A 120 3.73 9.30 35.32
C SER A 120 2.39 9.26 36.05
N VAL A 121 2.10 10.25 36.90
CA VAL A 121 0.79 10.43 37.56
C VAL A 121 -0.28 11.04 36.64
N LYS A 122 0.10 11.72 35.55
CA LYS A 122 -0.86 12.19 34.54
C LYS A 122 -1.57 11.01 33.85
N ASN A 123 -0.88 9.90 33.65
CA ASN A 123 -1.41 8.68 33.04
C ASN A 123 -2.43 7.98 33.96
N LEU A 124 -2.11 7.88 35.26
CA LEU A 124 -3.05 7.47 36.31
C LEU A 124 -4.31 8.34 36.31
N MET A 125 -4.15 9.66 36.27
CA MET A 125 -5.28 10.59 36.27
C MET A 125 -6.11 10.51 34.99
N SER A 126 -5.47 10.33 33.83
CA SER A 126 -6.16 10.21 32.55
C SER A 126 -7.02 8.95 32.48
N TYR A 127 -6.56 7.85 33.08
CA TYR A 127 -7.37 6.66 33.32
C TYR A 127 -8.53 6.93 34.28
N LEU A 128 -8.26 7.45 35.48
CA LEU A 128 -9.30 7.68 36.49
C LEU A 128 -10.36 8.72 36.05
N GLU A 129 -10.02 9.64 35.15
CA GLU A 129 -10.98 10.56 34.52
C GLU A 129 -11.87 9.92 33.45
N LYS A 130 -11.38 8.88 32.75
CA LYS A 130 -12.20 8.02 31.87
C LYS A 130 -13.09 7.06 32.67
N HIS A 131 -12.59 6.60 33.83
CA HIS A 131 -13.21 5.57 34.68
C HIS A 131 -13.56 6.13 36.08
N PRO A 132 -14.60 6.98 36.20
CA PRO A 132 -14.98 7.64 37.45
C PRO A 132 -15.54 6.67 38.50
N ASP A 133 -15.98 5.48 38.08
CA ASP A 133 -16.38 4.35 38.91
C ASP A 133 -15.18 3.64 39.54
N GLU A 134 -14.10 3.43 38.80
CA GLU A 134 -12.80 2.98 39.34
C GLU A 134 -12.21 4.03 40.28
N GLN A 135 -12.26 5.32 39.93
CA GLN A 135 -11.86 6.41 40.83
C GLN A 135 -12.66 6.41 42.13
N SER A 136 -13.98 6.19 42.05
CA SER A 136 -14.86 6.11 43.21
C SER A 136 -14.54 4.88 44.07
N SER A 137 -14.29 3.74 43.43
CA SER A 137 -13.96 2.46 44.09
C SER A 137 -12.61 2.52 44.80
N LEU A 138 -11.57 3.04 44.14
CA LEU A 138 -10.25 3.30 44.72
C LEU A 138 -10.33 4.18 45.97
N ILE A 139 -11.06 5.29 45.89
CA ILE A 139 -11.24 6.21 47.04
C ILE A 139 -12.10 5.56 48.15
N GLN A 140 -13.08 4.73 47.80
CA GLN A 140 -13.89 4.00 48.79
C GLN A 140 -13.09 2.90 49.52
N ASP A 141 -12.22 2.17 48.80
CA ASP A 141 -11.34 1.17 49.40
C ASP A 141 -10.30 1.83 50.31
N LEU A 142 -9.60 2.88 49.85
CA LEU A 142 -8.68 3.65 50.70
C LEU A 142 -9.39 4.24 51.95
N LYS A 143 -10.65 4.69 51.83
CA LYS A 143 -11.49 5.11 52.98
C LYS A 143 -11.92 3.96 53.89
N SER A 144 -11.79 2.72 53.46
CA SER A 144 -12.09 1.50 54.22
C SER A 144 -10.84 0.97 54.92
N GLN A 145 -9.72 0.87 54.20
CA GLN A 145 -8.38 0.65 54.76
C GLN A 145 -8.05 1.68 55.87
N ALA A 146 -8.46 2.94 55.68
CA ALA A 146 -8.29 4.00 56.69
C ALA A 146 -9.02 3.72 58.02
N LYS A 147 -10.13 2.96 58.00
CA LYS A 147 -10.96 2.67 59.18
C LYS A 147 -10.60 1.35 59.87
N GLN A 148 -9.85 0.47 59.20
CA GLN A 148 -9.47 -0.82 59.74
C GLN A 148 -8.17 -0.76 60.56
N SER A 149 -7.98 -1.76 61.41
CA SER A 149 -6.71 -2.03 62.11
C SER A 149 -5.59 -2.36 61.12
N ASP A 150 -4.34 -2.19 61.55
CA ASP A 150 -3.13 -2.15 60.70
C ASP A 150 -2.71 -3.50 60.05
N GLU A 151 -3.63 -4.45 59.87
CA GLU A 151 -3.38 -5.83 59.42
C GLU A 151 -4.28 -6.25 58.23
N ALA A 152 -5.01 -5.31 57.62
CA ALA A 152 -5.86 -5.58 56.46
C ALA A 152 -5.04 -5.73 55.17
N TYR A 153 -5.16 -6.87 54.49
CA TYR A 153 -4.58 -7.09 53.18
C TYR A 153 -5.32 -6.27 52.11
N SER A 154 -4.59 -5.41 51.39
CA SER A 154 -5.08 -4.75 50.18
C SER A 154 -4.34 -5.31 48.96
N SER A 155 -5.04 -5.41 47.83
CA SER A 155 -4.50 -5.82 46.53
C SER A 155 -4.81 -4.80 45.43
N GLY A 156 -5.05 -3.54 45.81
CA GLY A 156 -5.35 -2.46 44.88
C GLY A 156 -4.13 -1.90 44.16
N ALA A 157 -4.39 -1.09 43.12
CA ALA A 157 -3.37 -0.30 42.43
C ALA A 157 -2.64 0.70 43.37
N ILE A 158 -3.31 1.12 44.45
CA ILE A 158 -2.75 1.95 45.52
C ILE A 158 -3.24 1.43 46.88
N SER A 159 -2.32 1.18 47.81
CA SER A 159 -2.58 0.75 49.19
C SER A 159 -2.24 1.85 50.21
N LEU A 160 -2.84 1.80 51.39
CA LEU A 160 -2.53 2.67 52.52
C LEU A 160 -1.63 1.93 53.52
N GLU A 161 -0.35 2.28 53.54
CA GLU A 161 0.67 1.58 54.34
C GLU A 161 1.24 2.45 55.46
N LYS A 162 1.92 1.82 56.43
CA LYS A 162 2.32 2.42 57.72
C LYS A 162 3.83 2.47 57.88
N GLU A 163 4.46 3.41 57.19
CA GLU A 163 5.92 3.53 57.10
C GLU A 163 6.54 4.22 58.34
N GLY A 164 6.46 3.55 59.49
CA GLY A 164 7.16 3.92 60.72
C GLY A 164 6.56 5.08 61.52
N LYS A 165 7.39 6.05 61.91
CA LYS A 165 7.05 7.14 62.86
C LYS A 165 7.46 8.52 62.34
N LYS A 166 6.50 9.45 62.29
CA LYS A 166 6.74 10.88 62.01
C LYS A 166 6.88 11.67 63.32
N LEU A 167 7.86 12.57 63.38
CA LEU A 167 8.16 13.39 64.57
C LEU A 167 8.35 12.55 65.86
N LEU A 168 8.91 11.33 65.73
CA LEU A 168 9.12 10.32 66.77
C LEU A 168 7.85 9.75 67.45
N ILE A 169 6.71 10.44 67.42
CA ILE A 169 5.51 10.09 68.20
C ILE A 169 4.34 9.59 67.35
N TYR A 170 4.04 10.24 66.22
CA TYR A 170 2.90 9.88 65.37
C TYR A 170 3.26 8.71 64.45
N ASN A 171 2.28 7.85 64.15
CA ASN A 171 2.45 6.92 63.03
C ASN A 171 2.60 7.73 61.74
N ASN A 172 3.50 7.30 60.86
CA ASN A 172 3.55 7.79 59.49
C ASN A 172 2.69 6.84 58.63
N TYR A 173 1.94 7.40 57.69
CA TYR A 173 1.16 6.64 56.71
C TYR A 173 1.42 7.19 55.33
N GLU A 174 1.45 6.30 54.33
CA GLU A 174 1.79 6.61 52.95
C GLU A 174 0.83 5.87 52.00
N LEU A 175 0.76 6.34 50.74
CA LEU A 175 -0.06 5.73 49.70
C LEU A 175 0.88 5.02 48.73
N ASN A 176 1.15 3.74 49.01
CA ASN A 176 2.06 2.91 48.22
C ASN A 176 1.38 2.54 46.89
N VAL A 177 2.04 2.81 45.78
CA VAL A 177 1.61 2.46 44.42
C VAL A 177 2.19 1.11 44.04
N THR A 178 1.31 0.18 43.68
CA THR A 178 1.69 -1.11 43.08
C THR A 178 2.16 -0.86 41.65
N PRO A 179 3.44 -1.15 41.29
CA PRO A 179 3.93 -0.95 39.93
C PRO A 179 3.33 -1.95 38.95
N VAL A 180 3.15 -1.52 37.69
CA VAL A 180 2.82 -2.41 36.57
C VAL A 180 4.04 -2.56 35.65
N TYR A 181 4.24 -3.77 35.14
CA TYR A 181 5.26 -4.09 34.14
C TYR A 181 4.59 -4.42 32.79
N LEU A 182 5.23 -3.99 31.69
CA LEU A 182 4.76 -4.16 30.32
C LEU A 182 5.64 -5.17 29.57
N LYS A 183 5.10 -6.34 29.22
CA LYS A 183 5.73 -7.28 28.29
C LYS A 183 5.38 -6.88 26.86
N LEU A 184 6.30 -6.18 26.19
CA LEU A 184 6.10 -5.70 24.82
C LEU A 184 6.70 -6.71 23.83
N GLY A 185 5.86 -7.18 22.90
CA GLY A 185 6.20 -8.03 21.76
C GLY A 185 6.26 -7.25 20.44
N THR A 186 6.99 -7.76 19.46
CA THR A 186 6.92 -7.33 18.04
C THR A 186 7.53 -8.38 17.11
N ASN A 187 7.06 -8.42 15.85
CA ASN A 187 7.45 -9.40 14.84
C ASN A 187 8.86 -9.14 14.26
N TYR A 188 9.21 -7.90 13.94
CA TYR A 188 10.48 -7.57 13.26
C TYR A 188 11.67 -7.33 14.19
N LYS A 189 12.86 -7.49 13.62
CA LYS A 189 14.15 -7.04 14.17
C LYS A 189 14.35 -5.53 13.94
N HIS A 190 15.14 -4.88 14.82
CA HIS A 190 15.45 -3.44 14.80
C HIS A 190 14.26 -2.47 14.96
N VAL A 191 13.10 -2.98 15.37
CA VAL A 191 11.94 -2.20 15.79
C VAL A 191 12.27 -1.46 17.07
N SER A 192 12.11 -0.14 17.07
CA SER A 192 12.13 0.70 18.27
C SER A 192 10.76 0.61 18.95
N LEU A 193 10.73 0.17 20.21
CA LEU A 193 9.50 0.08 21.02
C LEU A 193 9.47 1.26 22.00
N LEU A 194 8.36 2.01 22.01
CA LEU A 194 8.20 3.25 22.75
C LEU A 194 6.98 3.21 23.67
N VAL A 195 7.10 3.89 24.81
CA VAL A 195 6.01 4.18 25.74
C VAL A 195 5.93 5.70 25.89
N ASP A 196 4.76 6.28 25.62
CA ASP A 196 4.50 7.72 25.56
C ASP A 196 5.52 8.49 24.68
N GLY A 197 5.94 7.88 23.58
CA GLY A 197 6.92 8.45 22.64
C GLY A 197 8.38 8.41 23.10
N LYS A 198 8.68 7.78 24.25
CA LYS A 198 10.05 7.50 24.71
C LYS A 198 10.44 6.07 24.34
N GLU A 199 11.55 5.87 23.63
CA GLU A 199 12.11 4.53 23.38
C GLU A 199 12.50 3.84 24.71
N VAL A 200 12.01 2.62 24.91
CA VAL A 200 12.22 1.81 26.12
C VAL A 200 13.00 0.53 25.85
N THR A 201 12.93 0.01 24.63
CA THR A 201 13.80 -1.07 24.13
C THR A 201 13.79 -1.10 22.61
N LYS A 202 14.72 -1.86 22.02
CA LYS A 202 14.81 -2.08 20.57
C LYS A 202 15.02 -3.57 20.30
N SER A 203 14.37 -4.13 19.28
CA SER A 203 14.50 -5.56 18.97
C SER A 203 15.83 -5.91 18.30
N ASP A 204 16.41 -7.04 18.72
CA ASP A 204 17.69 -7.59 18.23
C ASP A 204 17.52 -8.87 17.38
N LYS A 205 16.31 -9.44 17.39
CA LYS A 205 15.84 -10.60 16.63
C LYS A 205 14.39 -10.39 16.16
N GLU A 206 13.90 -11.27 15.29
CA GLU A 206 12.47 -11.45 15.01
C GLU A 206 11.75 -12.09 16.21
N TYR A 207 10.42 -11.94 16.25
CA TYR A 207 9.55 -12.39 17.35
C TYR A 207 10.15 -12.03 18.71
N TYR A 208 10.42 -10.74 18.88
CA TYR A 208 11.07 -10.17 20.04
C TYR A 208 10.05 -9.90 21.12
N GLU A 209 10.39 -10.24 22.37
CA GLU A 209 9.59 -9.90 23.54
C GLU A 209 10.50 -9.38 24.66
N LYS A 210 10.05 -8.37 25.40
CA LYS A 210 10.74 -7.92 26.61
C LYS A 210 9.80 -7.25 27.60
N THR A 211 9.91 -7.62 28.87
CA THR A 211 9.30 -6.90 29.99
C THR A 211 10.06 -5.59 30.28
N VAL A 212 9.35 -4.47 30.28
CA VAL A 212 9.84 -3.12 30.58
C VAL A 212 8.98 -2.47 31.67
N GLY A 213 9.55 -1.51 32.40
CA GLY A 213 8.93 -0.90 33.58
C GLY A 213 9.95 -0.70 34.71
N PRO A 214 9.50 -0.50 35.96
CA PRO A 214 8.10 -0.38 36.38
C PRO A 214 7.42 0.93 35.93
N TYR A 215 6.08 0.89 35.82
CA TYR A 215 5.20 2.02 35.51
C TYR A 215 4.15 2.26 36.61
N VAL A 216 3.63 3.49 36.69
CA VAL A 216 2.48 3.84 37.55
C VAL A 216 1.21 3.34 36.86
N PRO A 217 0.25 2.70 37.55
CA PRO A 217 -1.03 2.28 36.94
C PRO A 217 -1.75 3.44 36.20
N GLY A 218 -2.30 3.20 35.00
CA GLY A 218 -2.97 4.24 34.20
C GLY A 218 -2.95 4.00 32.69
N THR A 219 -3.42 4.97 31.89
CA THR A 219 -3.42 4.91 30.42
C THR A 219 -2.02 5.19 29.86
N TYR A 220 -1.52 4.36 28.95
CA TYR A 220 -0.25 4.57 28.24
C TYR A 220 -0.42 4.46 26.73
N LYS A 221 0.31 5.29 25.98
CA LYS A 221 0.44 5.13 24.54
C LYS A 221 1.63 4.24 24.21
N LEU A 222 1.40 3.12 23.54
CA LEU A 222 2.42 2.20 23.08
C LEU A 222 2.67 2.39 21.58
N GLU A 223 3.92 2.37 21.15
CA GLU A 223 4.27 2.44 19.73
C GLU A 223 5.39 1.46 19.37
N ALA A 224 5.26 0.82 18.21
CA ALA A 224 6.36 0.14 17.52
C ALA A 224 6.69 0.92 16.25
N ARG A 225 7.99 1.14 16.00
CA ARG A 225 8.49 1.86 14.82
C ARG A 225 9.67 1.12 14.21
N LEU A 226 9.52 0.64 12.97
CA LEU A 226 10.64 0.18 12.15
C LEU A 226 10.95 1.24 11.09
N LYS A 227 12.23 1.63 10.99
CA LYS A 227 12.71 2.42 9.86
C LYS A 227 13.16 1.46 8.77
N THR A 228 12.69 1.67 7.55
CA THR A 228 13.18 1.00 6.33
C THR A 228 13.73 2.06 5.38
N ASP A 229 14.40 1.64 4.31
CA ASP A 229 14.87 2.55 3.26
C ASP A 229 13.73 3.08 2.36
N PHE A 230 12.50 2.56 2.53
CA PHE A 230 11.32 2.89 1.73
C PHE A 230 10.29 3.75 2.50
N VAL A 231 9.85 3.26 3.67
CA VAL A 231 8.84 3.90 4.55
C VAL A 231 9.02 3.44 6.00
N ASP A 232 8.80 4.35 6.96
CA ASP A 232 8.76 3.99 8.39
C ASP A 232 7.46 3.20 8.67
N LEU A 233 7.54 1.92 9.04
CA LEU A 233 6.39 1.14 9.50
C LEU A 233 6.09 1.52 10.96
N VAL A 234 4.84 1.89 11.26
CA VAL A 234 4.43 2.36 12.59
C VAL A 234 3.13 1.71 13.03
N LYS A 235 3.16 1.01 14.17
CA LYS A 235 1.97 0.54 14.91
C LYS A 235 1.86 1.34 16.20
N SER A 236 0.65 1.72 16.57
CA SER A 236 0.34 2.57 17.73
C SER A 236 -0.92 2.06 18.39
N GLU A 237 -0.89 1.87 19.71
CA GLU A 237 -2.04 1.47 20.53
C GLU A 237 -2.12 2.33 21.81
N GLU A 238 -3.30 2.40 22.42
CA GLU A 238 -3.52 3.04 23.72
C GLU A 238 -4.09 2.00 24.68
N VAL A 239 -3.38 1.73 25.78
CA VAL A 239 -3.71 0.64 26.72
C VAL A 239 -3.88 1.16 28.14
N ASP A 240 -4.82 0.55 28.87
CA ASP A 240 -5.17 0.94 30.23
C ASP A 240 -4.61 -0.06 31.26
N LEU A 241 -3.50 0.32 31.90
CA LEU A 241 -2.73 -0.50 32.84
C LEU A 241 -3.24 -0.31 34.28
N PHE A 242 -4.44 -0.80 34.55
CA PHE A 242 -5.09 -0.71 35.87
C PHE A 242 -5.86 -1.99 36.18
N GLY A 243 -5.97 -2.36 37.47
CA GLY A 243 -6.74 -3.50 37.98
C GLY A 243 -6.28 -4.91 37.55
N SER A 244 -5.48 -5.02 36.50
CA SER A 244 -4.84 -6.24 36.01
C SER A 244 -3.61 -6.63 36.84
N GLY A 245 -3.12 -7.87 36.64
CA GLY A 245 -1.96 -8.39 37.36
C GLY A 245 -0.66 -7.60 37.08
N SER A 246 0.40 -7.89 37.84
CA SER A 246 1.66 -7.13 37.82
C SER A 246 2.39 -7.08 36.47
N GLU A 247 2.03 -7.93 35.51
CA GLU A 247 2.55 -7.94 34.14
C GLU A 247 1.40 -7.95 33.13
N TYR A 248 1.34 -6.93 32.28
CA TYR A 248 0.45 -6.82 31.11
C TYR A 248 1.25 -7.10 29.85
N SER A 249 0.69 -7.83 28.89
CA SER A 249 1.40 -8.22 27.66
C SER A 249 0.69 -7.67 26.42
N GLU A 250 1.46 -7.01 25.55
CA GLU A 250 0.98 -6.44 24.29
C GLU A 250 1.93 -6.80 23.14
N ASN A 251 1.41 -7.12 21.95
CA ASN A 251 2.21 -7.53 20.80
C ASN A 251 2.02 -6.55 19.63
N LEU A 252 2.96 -5.62 19.51
CA LEU A 252 2.93 -4.56 18.51
C LEU A 252 3.52 -5.07 17.19
N GLU A 253 2.77 -5.94 16.52
CA GLU A 253 3.10 -6.42 15.19
C GLU A 253 2.97 -5.30 14.15
N LEU A 254 4.02 -5.12 13.37
CA LEU A 254 4.04 -4.18 12.26
C LEU A 254 3.49 -4.90 11.02
N GLN A 255 2.50 -4.28 10.39
CA GLN A 255 1.99 -4.70 9.09
C GLN A 255 2.95 -4.19 8.01
N GLY A 256 3.62 -5.12 7.35
CA GLY A 256 4.53 -4.87 6.24
C GLY A 256 4.84 -6.18 5.54
N GLU A 257 4.99 -6.13 4.22
CA GLU A 257 5.24 -7.28 3.36
C GLU A 257 6.33 -6.93 2.35
N ASP A 258 7.02 -7.95 1.82
CA ASP A 258 7.89 -7.78 0.67
C ASP A 258 7.04 -7.77 -0.61
N VAL A 259 7.19 -6.72 -1.41
CA VAL A 259 6.40 -6.47 -2.62
C VAL A 259 7.24 -6.77 -3.84
N THR A 260 6.70 -7.55 -4.77
CA THR A 260 7.30 -7.80 -6.08
C THR A 260 6.63 -6.96 -7.15
N ILE A 261 7.43 -6.16 -7.85
CA ILE A 261 7.02 -5.34 -8.98
C ILE A 261 7.14 -6.18 -10.25
N SER A 262 6.11 -6.14 -11.10
CA SER A 262 6.19 -6.60 -12.48
C SER A 262 6.01 -5.43 -13.43
N THR A 263 7.02 -5.19 -14.26
CA THR A 263 7.07 -4.10 -15.26
C THR A 263 6.93 -4.62 -16.70
N GLY A 264 6.80 -5.94 -16.86
CA GLY A 264 6.93 -6.61 -18.16
C GLY A 264 8.36 -6.71 -18.72
N LEU A 265 9.36 -6.06 -18.11
CA LEU A 265 10.74 -5.97 -18.59
C LEU A 265 11.77 -6.32 -17.51
N GLY A 266 12.77 -7.13 -17.84
CA GLY A 266 13.90 -7.45 -16.97
C GLY A 266 15.23 -6.82 -17.41
N ALA A 267 16.29 -7.20 -16.71
CA ALA A 267 17.66 -6.69 -16.89
C ALA A 267 18.26 -7.02 -18.27
N GLU A 268 17.72 -8.02 -18.98
CA GLU A 268 18.11 -8.37 -20.36
C GLU A 268 17.86 -7.24 -21.37
N THR A 269 16.92 -6.34 -21.08
CA THR A 269 16.69 -5.12 -21.89
C THR A 269 17.84 -4.11 -21.80
N GLY A 270 18.71 -4.22 -20.79
CA GLY A 270 19.74 -3.24 -20.48
C GLY A 270 19.19 -1.88 -19.98
N LEU A 271 17.87 -1.77 -19.78
CA LEU A 271 17.23 -0.57 -19.23
C LEU A 271 17.69 -0.34 -17.80
N LYS A 272 17.69 0.93 -17.38
CA LYS A 272 17.91 1.33 -15.99
C LYS A 272 16.76 2.19 -15.50
N GLY A 273 16.51 2.12 -14.21
CA GLY A 273 15.47 2.92 -13.59
C GLY A 273 15.69 3.16 -12.11
N ASN A 274 14.81 3.99 -11.55
CA ASN A 274 14.71 4.23 -10.12
C ASN A 274 13.25 3.99 -9.69
N LEU A 275 13.08 3.19 -8.64
CA LEU A 275 11.81 3.04 -7.95
C LEU A 275 11.51 4.33 -7.16
N ILE A 276 10.29 4.84 -7.33
CA ILE A 276 9.80 6.04 -6.65
C ILE A 276 8.72 5.61 -5.66
N ILE A 277 8.93 5.77 -4.35
CA ILE A 277 7.95 5.49 -3.29
C ILE A 277 7.43 6.80 -2.70
N ASN A 278 6.11 7.01 -2.71
CA ASN A 278 5.45 8.23 -2.22
C ASN A 278 6.14 9.52 -2.73
N GLY A 279 6.41 9.57 -4.04
CA GLY A 279 7.07 10.69 -4.71
C GLY A 279 8.59 10.80 -4.53
N LYS A 280 9.24 9.91 -3.77
CA LYS A 280 10.69 9.93 -3.49
C LYS A 280 11.41 8.77 -4.17
N ASP A 281 12.56 9.06 -4.77
CA ASP A 281 13.53 8.06 -5.21
C ASP A 281 14.09 7.29 -4.00
N VAL A 282 14.05 5.95 -4.06
CA VAL A 282 14.60 5.06 -3.01
C VAL A 282 15.92 4.38 -3.41
N GLY A 283 16.50 4.73 -4.58
CA GLY A 283 17.81 4.23 -5.01
C GLY A 283 17.85 2.75 -5.43
N LEU A 284 16.69 2.16 -5.73
CA LEU A 284 16.53 0.77 -6.17
C LEU A 284 16.13 0.74 -7.64
N ASP A 285 16.80 -0.08 -8.46
CA ASP A 285 16.50 -0.24 -9.89
C ASP A 285 15.50 -1.39 -10.10
N PRO A 286 14.24 -1.13 -10.48
CA PRO A 286 13.18 -2.15 -10.56
C PRO A 286 13.39 -3.15 -11.71
N PHE A 287 14.26 -2.84 -12.68
CA PHE A 287 14.59 -3.75 -13.79
C PHE A 287 15.71 -4.73 -13.40
N ALA A 288 16.53 -4.38 -12.41
CA ALA A 288 17.59 -5.22 -11.85
C ALA A 288 17.16 -5.96 -10.57
N GLN A 289 16.24 -5.40 -9.79
CA GLN A 289 15.69 -5.99 -8.56
C GLN A 289 14.18 -5.74 -8.51
N SER A 290 13.37 -6.76 -8.79
CA SER A 290 11.91 -6.67 -8.80
C SER A 290 11.26 -6.67 -7.40
N SER A 291 11.91 -7.23 -6.37
CA SER A 291 11.33 -7.34 -5.02
C SER A 291 11.96 -6.38 -4.01
N PHE A 292 11.13 -5.71 -3.19
CA PHE A 292 11.55 -4.75 -2.16
C PHE A 292 10.62 -4.77 -0.95
N GLY A 293 11.13 -4.45 0.25
CA GLY A 293 10.32 -4.44 1.47
C GLY A 293 11.12 -4.40 2.78
N PRO A 294 10.43 -4.46 3.93
CA PRO A 294 8.98 -4.56 4.07
C PRO A 294 8.28 -3.19 3.92
N VAL A 295 7.13 -3.16 3.23
CA VAL A 295 6.28 -1.96 3.08
C VAL A 295 4.81 -2.26 3.37
N MET A 296 4.01 -1.24 3.69
CA MET A 296 2.57 -1.42 3.91
C MET A 296 1.84 -1.69 2.59
N THR A 297 0.96 -2.69 2.60
CA THR A 297 0.20 -3.19 1.44
C THR A 297 -1.30 -2.84 1.51
N ASP A 298 -1.65 -1.80 2.26
CA ASP A 298 -3.03 -1.32 2.51
C ASP A 298 -3.49 -0.19 1.55
N GLY A 299 -2.70 0.09 0.51
CA GLY A 299 -2.92 1.21 -0.42
C GLY A 299 -2.46 2.57 0.09
N SER A 300 -1.96 2.70 1.33
CA SER A 300 -1.43 3.96 1.86
C SER A 300 -0.06 4.35 1.28
N VAL A 301 0.69 3.35 0.81
CA VAL A 301 1.95 3.53 0.08
C VAL A 301 1.67 3.43 -1.41
N LYS A 302 2.24 4.35 -2.19
CA LYS A 302 2.25 4.29 -3.65
C LYS A 302 3.66 4.13 -4.20
N LEU A 303 3.75 3.48 -5.34
CA LEU A 303 4.96 3.38 -6.15
C LEU A 303 4.77 3.98 -7.54
N ALA A 304 5.87 4.37 -8.18
CA ALA A 304 5.98 4.66 -9.60
C ALA A 304 7.38 4.25 -10.08
N VAL A 305 7.54 3.97 -11.38
CA VAL A 305 8.82 3.59 -11.98
C VAL A 305 9.32 4.72 -12.86
N GLU A 306 10.53 5.22 -12.63
CA GLU A 306 11.27 6.06 -13.58
C GLU A 306 12.28 5.21 -14.36
N GLY A 307 12.36 5.38 -15.68
CA GLY A 307 13.29 4.64 -16.55
C GLY A 307 13.99 5.51 -17.59
N ASP A 308 15.20 5.10 -17.99
CA ASP A 308 16.08 5.76 -18.97
C ASP A 308 15.90 5.14 -20.38
N TYR A 309 14.78 5.43 -21.04
CA TYR A 309 14.42 4.84 -22.35
C TYR A 309 15.18 5.51 -23.53
N PRO A 310 15.27 4.85 -24.71
CA PRO A 310 15.94 5.42 -25.89
C PRO A 310 15.39 6.76 -26.39
N TRP A 311 14.11 7.06 -26.13
CA TRP A 311 13.48 8.35 -26.44
C TRP A 311 13.64 9.40 -25.33
N GLY A 312 14.07 9.02 -24.13
CA GLY A 312 14.31 9.91 -22.99
C GLY A 312 13.89 9.30 -21.65
N LYS A 313 14.09 10.08 -20.57
CA LYS A 313 13.56 9.76 -19.25
C LYS A 313 12.04 9.79 -19.26
N MET A 314 11.42 8.77 -18.67
CA MET A 314 9.97 8.66 -18.50
C MET A 314 9.66 8.09 -17.13
N ARG A 315 8.59 8.57 -16.48
CA ARG A 315 8.10 8.08 -15.20
C ARG A 315 6.63 7.70 -15.32
N THR A 316 6.24 6.55 -14.78
CA THR A 316 4.84 6.13 -14.74
C THR A 316 4.02 7.02 -13.80
N ASP A 317 2.70 6.97 -13.95
CA ASP A 317 1.77 7.41 -12.90
C ASP A 317 1.95 6.59 -11.60
N GLU A 318 1.40 7.10 -10.49
CA GLU A 318 1.51 6.47 -9.16
C GLU A 318 0.47 5.35 -8.94
N VAL A 319 0.94 4.12 -8.73
CA VAL A 319 0.12 2.94 -8.42
C VAL A 319 0.12 2.67 -6.90
N PRO A 320 -1.05 2.51 -6.25
CA PRO A 320 -1.13 2.14 -4.83
C PRO A 320 -0.75 0.67 -4.60
N ILE A 321 0.02 0.40 -3.55
CA ILE A 321 0.44 -0.95 -3.16
C ILE A 321 -0.70 -1.61 -2.34
N ASN A 322 -1.45 -2.50 -2.98
CA ASN A 322 -2.59 -3.21 -2.37
C ASN A 322 -2.30 -4.71 -2.09
N GLY A 323 -1.03 -5.12 -2.09
CA GLY A 323 -0.60 -6.51 -1.86
C GLY A 323 0.86 -6.75 -2.24
N GLY A 324 1.38 -7.94 -1.95
CA GLY A 324 2.76 -8.36 -2.23
C GLY A 324 3.15 -8.52 -3.72
N TYR A 325 2.25 -8.25 -4.67
CA TYR A 325 2.54 -8.18 -6.09
C TYR A 325 1.86 -6.94 -6.68
N VAL A 326 2.63 -6.13 -7.43
CA VAL A 326 2.13 -4.92 -8.10
C VAL A 326 2.59 -4.93 -9.55
N GLU A 327 1.63 -4.89 -10.47
CA GLU A 327 1.89 -4.73 -11.90
C GLU A 327 1.96 -3.23 -12.25
N VAL A 328 2.97 -2.85 -13.02
CA VAL A 328 3.26 -1.46 -13.38
C VAL A 328 3.34 -1.35 -14.89
N ASN A 329 2.29 -0.78 -15.47
CA ASN A 329 2.27 -0.46 -16.90
C ASN A 329 3.26 0.67 -17.19
N LEU A 330 4.37 0.35 -17.86
CA LEU A 330 5.39 1.32 -18.24
C LEU A 330 4.91 2.35 -19.27
N ALA A 331 3.84 2.06 -20.01
CA ALA A 331 3.25 2.99 -20.98
C ALA A 331 2.36 4.05 -20.32
N ALA A 332 1.99 3.90 -19.03
CA ALA A 332 1.13 4.82 -18.28
C ALA A 332 1.88 6.12 -17.94
N ASN A 333 2.08 6.96 -18.96
CA ASN A 333 2.72 8.26 -18.88
C ASN A 333 2.05 9.20 -19.89
N SER A 334 1.41 10.25 -19.39
CA SER A 334 0.57 11.14 -20.18
C SER A 334 1.27 11.86 -21.35
N ASP A 335 2.59 12.11 -21.29
CA ASP A 335 3.37 12.68 -22.40
C ASP A 335 3.67 11.63 -23.49
N PHE A 336 4.03 10.41 -23.10
CA PHE A 336 4.27 9.28 -24.00
C PHE A 336 2.99 8.86 -24.74
N GLU A 337 1.91 8.62 -24.01
CA GLU A 337 0.58 8.34 -24.55
C GLU A 337 0.19 9.42 -25.56
N SER A 338 0.24 10.70 -25.15
CA SER A 338 -0.09 11.83 -26.00
C SER A 338 0.92 12.05 -27.14
N GLY A 339 2.06 11.35 -27.15
CA GLY A 339 2.97 11.23 -28.28
C GLY A 339 2.45 10.19 -29.27
N ILE A 340 2.22 8.96 -28.82
CA ILE A 340 1.70 7.84 -29.61
C ILE A 340 0.35 8.19 -30.26
N MET A 341 -0.59 8.77 -29.51
CA MET A 341 -1.89 9.24 -30.03
C MET A 341 -1.75 10.21 -31.21
N LYS A 342 -0.74 11.10 -31.19
CA LYS A 342 -0.47 12.05 -32.28
C LYS A 342 0.11 11.38 -33.52
N VAL A 343 0.86 10.28 -33.35
CA VAL A 343 1.32 9.46 -34.48
C VAL A 343 0.14 8.77 -35.14
N ILE A 344 -0.70 8.08 -34.35
CA ILE A 344 -1.87 7.34 -34.84
C ILE A 344 -2.88 8.27 -35.52
N THR A 345 -3.35 9.33 -34.84
CA THR A 345 -4.35 10.25 -35.44
C THR A 345 -3.89 10.94 -36.72
N LYS A 346 -2.59 11.25 -36.83
CA LYS A 346 -2.01 11.77 -38.07
C LYS A 346 -1.93 10.68 -39.15
N HIS A 347 -1.53 9.47 -38.78
CA HIS A 347 -1.50 8.30 -39.66
C HIS A 347 -2.89 7.98 -40.23
N SER A 348 -3.96 8.00 -39.41
CA SER A 348 -5.34 7.80 -39.88
C SER A 348 -5.75 8.83 -40.95
N GLY A 349 -5.33 10.08 -40.82
CA GLY A 349 -5.49 11.11 -41.86
C GLY A 349 -4.63 10.89 -43.12
N GLU A 350 -3.45 10.28 -42.97
CA GLU A 350 -2.55 9.91 -44.07
C GLU A 350 -3.03 8.65 -44.82
N LYS A 351 -3.67 7.69 -44.12
CA LYS A 351 -4.31 6.47 -44.68
C LYS A 351 -5.28 6.81 -45.80
N LEU A 352 -6.22 7.73 -45.54
CA LEU A 352 -7.19 8.20 -46.52
C LEU A 352 -6.53 8.87 -47.74
N LYS A 353 -5.44 9.61 -47.55
CA LYS A 353 -4.65 10.20 -48.66
C LYS A 353 -3.95 9.12 -49.47
N ALA A 354 -3.33 8.13 -48.84
CA ALA A 354 -2.63 7.04 -49.51
C ALA A 354 -3.61 6.22 -50.38
N TYR A 355 -4.70 5.73 -49.78
CA TYR A 355 -5.72 4.91 -50.45
C TYR A 355 -6.33 5.60 -51.68
N THR A 356 -6.63 6.89 -51.58
CA THR A 356 -7.33 7.62 -52.65
C THR A 356 -6.43 8.15 -53.76
N SER A 357 -5.12 8.28 -53.50
CA SER A 357 -4.14 8.72 -54.51
C SER A 357 -3.34 7.58 -55.13
N GLY A 358 -3.25 6.42 -54.46
CA GLY A 358 -2.35 5.34 -54.84
C GLY A 358 -0.90 5.53 -54.37
N ASP A 359 -0.62 6.54 -53.54
CA ASP A 359 0.73 6.93 -53.13
C ASP A 359 0.99 6.66 -51.64
N VAL A 360 1.69 5.56 -51.34
CA VAL A 360 2.13 5.21 -49.98
C VAL A 360 3.25 6.10 -49.43
N ALA A 361 3.86 6.98 -50.23
CA ALA A 361 4.70 8.04 -49.70
C ALA A 361 3.90 9.12 -48.93
N ALA A 362 2.55 9.07 -49.00
CA ALA A 362 1.67 9.83 -48.12
C ALA A 362 1.82 9.47 -46.64
N PHE A 363 2.19 8.23 -46.30
CA PHE A 363 2.48 7.82 -44.93
C PHE A 363 3.85 8.38 -44.50
N THR A 364 3.85 9.39 -43.62
CA THR A 364 5.08 10.04 -43.15
C THR A 364 5.62 9.45 -41.85
N GLN A 365 4.80 8.71 -41.09
CA GLN A 365 5.19 8.06 -39.83
C GLN A 365 4.80 6.58 -39.76
N ALA A 366 5.05 5.84 -40.84
CA ALA A 366 4.98 4.38 -40.87
C ALA A 366 6.34 3.75 -41.25
N THR A 367 6.55 2.49 -40.88
CA THR A 367 7.72 1.69 -41.28
C THR A 367 7.70 1.38 -42.78
N GLN A 368 8.76 0.78 -43.32
CA GLN A 368 8.81 0.42 -44.74
C GLN A 368 7.93 -0.80 -45.04
N SER A 369 7.96 -1.82 -44.17
CA SER A 369 7.11 -3.02 -44.24
C SER A 369 5.63 -2.66 -44.31
N TYR A 370 5.16 -1.80 -43.40
CA TYR A 370 3.77 -1.33 -43.40
C TYR A 370 3.37 -0.71 -44.74
N LYS A 371 4.23 0.14 -45.35
CA LYS A 371 3.93 0.80 -46.64
C LYS A 371 3.88 -0.17 -47.81
N GLU A 372 4.66 -1.25 -47.78
CA GLU A 372 4.68 -2.27 -48.82
C GLU A 372 3.43 -3.18 -48.74
N ASN A 373 2.99 -3.48 -47.52
CA ASN A 373 1.71 -4.15 -47.26
C ASN A 373 0.52 -3.28 -47.72
N GLU A 374 0.49 -2.00 -47.34
CA GLU A 374 -0.58 -1.09 -47.77
C GLU A 374 -0.57 -0.82 -49.27
N LEU A 375 0.60 -0.71 -49.91
CA LEU A 375 0.67 -0.59 -51.37
C LEU A 375 0.01 -1.81 -52.05
N SER A 376 0.21 -3.00 -51.50
CA SER A 376 -0.38 -4.24 -52.00
C SER A 376 -1.91 -4.24 -51.85
N ARG A 377 -2.44 -3.79 -50.70
CA ARG A 377 -3.89 -3.63 -50.46
C ARG A 377 -4.52 -2.58 -51.40
N ILE A 378 -3.84 -1.45 -51.61
CA ILE A 378 -4.26 -0.36 -52.50
C ILE A 378 -4.32 -0.83 -53.96
N LEU A 379 -3.29 -1.56 -54.43
CA LEU A 379 -3.25 -2.10 -55.79
C LEU A 379 -4.35 -3.16 -56.00
N TYR A 380 -4.50 -4.10 -55.06
CA TYR A 380 -5.56 -5.12 -55.12
C TYR A 380 -6.96 -4.51 -55.20
N ASN A 381 -7.27 -3.50 -54.37
CA ASN A 381 -8.57 -2.82 -54.42
C ASN A 381 -8.80 -2.15 -55.78
N LYS A 382 -7.79 -1.46 -56.30
CA LYS A 382 -7.86 -0.81 -57.62
C LYS A 382 -8.04 -1.80 -58.77
N GLU A 383 -7.38 -2.94 -58.74
CA GLU A 383 -7.53 -4.01 -59.74
C GLU A 383 -8.90 -4.71 -59.64
N SER A 384 -9.44 -4.82 -58.42
CA SER A 384 -10.80 -5.33 -58.15
C SER A 384 -11.92 -4.35 -58.53
N GLY A 385 -11.58 -3.12 -58.93
CA GLY A 385 -12.57 -2.07 -59.18
C GLY A 385 -13.24 -1.52 -57.91
N ASN A 386 -12.62 -1.71 -56.75
CA ASN A 386 -13.07 -1.18 -55.45
C ASN A 386 -12.47 0.21 -55.23
N TYR A 387 -13.33 1.22 -55.13
CA TYR A 387 -12.96 2.62 -54.89
C TYR A 387 -13.39 3.03 -53.47
N TYR A 388 -12.61 3.91 -52.84
CA TYR A 388 -12.88 4.43 -51.50
C TYR A 388 -13.21 5.92 -51.56
N LYS A 389 -14.15 6.35 -50.71
CA LYS A 389 -14.43 7.78 -50.47
C LYS A 389 -14.73 7.96 -49.00
N GLY A 390 -14.14 8.97 -48.37
CA GLY A 390 -14.41 9.20 -46.96
C GLY A 390 -13.68 10.40 -46.37
N LYS A 391 -14.05 10.74 -45.14
CA LYS A 391 -13.37 11.71 -44.28
C LYS A 391 -13.13 11.08 -42.91
N TYR A 392 -11.93 11.27 -42.39
CA TYR A 392 -11.56 10.96 -41.02
C TYR A 392 -12.18 12.00 -40.08
N LEU A 393 -12.87 11.56 -39.02
CA LEU A 393 -13.56 12.40 -38.04
C LEU A 393 -12.78 12.50 -36.73
N GLY A 394 -12.13 11.41 -36.32
CA GLY A 394 -11.36 11.36 -35.07
C GLY A 394 -10.96 9.94 -34.68
N THR A 395 -10.36 9.81 -33.50
CA THR A 395 -10.06 8.51 -32.89
C THR A 395 -10.31 8.58 -31.39
N ARG A 396 -11.03 7.57 -30.89
CA ARG A 396 -11.20 7.27 -29.47
C ARG A 396 -10.12 6.25 -29.08
N PHE A 397 -9.34 6.54 -28.05
CA PHE A 397 -8.27 5.68 -27.57
C PHE A 397 -8.68 5.04 -26.24
N ASP A 398 -8.58 3.72 -26.13
CA ASP A 398 -8.68 3.01 -24.86
C ASP A 398 -7.39 3.25 -24.07
N MET A 399 -7.45 4.13 -23.07
CA MET A 399 -6.30 4.53 -22.27
C MET A 399 -5.77 3.39 -21.38
N SER A 400 -6.60 2.39 -21.06
CA SER A 400 -6.18 1.20 -20.31
C SER A 400 -5.41 0.20 -21.17
N SER A 401 -5.52 0.30 -22.51
CA SER A 401 -4.90 -0.64 -23.46
C SER A 401 -3.48 -0.28 -23.91
N PHE A 402 -2.95 0.88 -23.51
CA PHE A 402 -1.57 1.28 -23.82
C PHE A 402 -0.60 0.28 -23.20
N ASN A 403 0.29 -0.28 -24.02
CA ASN A 403 1.35 -1.19 -23.57
C ASN A 403 2.68 -0.79 -24.24
N LEU A 404 3.79 -0.97 -23.51
CA LEU A 404 5.14 -0.72 -23.97
C LEU A 404 5.98 -1.96 -23.68
N TYR A 405 6.55 -2.56 -24.73
CA TYR A 405 7.35 -3.78 -24.62
C TYR A 405 8.63 -3.70 -25.46
N ASN A 406 9.56 -4.60 -25.17
CA ASN A 406 10.77 -4.80 -25.96
C ASN A 406 10.78 -6.24 -26.47
N ASP A 407 10.93 -6.42 -27.78
CA ASP A 407 11.11 -7.73 -28.41
C ASP A 407 12.47 -7.77 -29.12
N ASN A 408 13.32 -8.72 -28.73
CA ASN A 408 14.66 -8.92 -29.30
C ASN A 408 15.53 -7.64 -29.41
N GLY A 409 15.36 -6.69 -28.48
CA GLY A 409 16.04 -5.39 -28.46
C GLY A 409 15.28 -4.25 -29.14
N GLN A 410 14.29 -4.55 -29.98
CA GLN A 410 13.43 -3.56 -30.63
C GLN A 410 12.29 -3.14 -29.69
N TRP A 411 12.06 -1.83 -29.60
CA TRP A 411 11.00 -1.25 -28.78
C TRP A 411 9.70 -1.10 -29.57
N HIS A 412 8.61 -1.54 -28.95
CA HIS A 412 7.26 -1.52 -29.48
C HIS A 412 6.28 -0.89 -28.49
N ALA A 413 5.26 -0.23 -29.03
CA ALA A 413 4.14 0.33 -28.28
C ALA A 413 2.84 -0.08 -28.97
N SER A 414 1.87 -0.58 -28.21
CA SER A 414 0.57 -0.98 -28.75
C SER A 414 -0.58 -0.31 -28.01
N VAL A 415 -1.68 -0.03 -28.72
CA VAL A 415 -2.91 0.55 -28.17
C VAL A 415 -4.12 0.11 -29.00
N LEU A 416 -5.25 -0.10 -28.33
CA LEU A 416 -6.56 -0.33 -28.94
C LEU A 416 -7.28 1.00 -29.14
N VAL A 417 -7.84 1.20 -30.33
CA VAL A 417 -8.53 2.43 -30.70
C VAL A 417 -9.82 2.12 -31.45
N GLN A 418 -10.73 3.09 -31.45
CA GLN A 418 -11.87 3.14 -32.33
C GLN A 418 -11.71 4.37 -33.23
N GLY A 419 -11.41 4.14 -34.51
CA GLY A 419 -11.30 5.18 -35.53
C GLY A 419 -12.68 5.58 -36.05
N GLU A 420 -12.99 6.87 -36.03
CA GLU A 420 -14.27 7.43 -36.50
C GLU A 420 -14.12 8.02 -37.91
N TYR A 421 -14.98 7.59 -38.83
CA TYR A 421 -14.98 8.00 -40.22
C TYR A 421 -16.42 8.27 -40.71
N ASN A 422 -16.54 9.01 -41.81
CA ASN A 422 -17.77 9.06 -42.60
C ASN A 422 -17.36 8.73 -44.04
N GLU A 423 -17.71 7.54 -44.49
CA GLU A 423 -17.04 6.86 -45.60
C GLU A 423 -17.95 5.90 -46.37
N ASP A 424 -17.45 5.41 -47.51
CA ASP A 424 -18.09 4.44 -48.39
C ASP A 424 -17.04 3.72 -49.26
N THR A 425 -17.30 2.46 -49.60
CA THR A 425 -16.52 1.61 -50.51
C THR A 425 -17.42 1.09 -51.62
N PHE A 426 -17.12 1.50 -52.85
CA PHE A 426 -18.04 1.42 -53.99
C PHE A 426 -17.35 0.89 -55.24
N TYR A 427 -18.10 0.23 -56.12
CA TYR A 427 -17.58 -0.31 -57.39
C TYR A 427 -17.53 0.74 -58.50
N GLU A 428 -16.80 0.47 -59.58
CA GLU A 428 -16.67 1.41 -60.69
C GLU A 428 -18.03 1.77 -61.33
N GLY A 429 -18.36 3.06 -61.31
CA GLY A 429 -19.61 3.60 -61.85
C GLY A 429 -20.74 3.75 -60.83
N GLU A 430 -20.57 3.28 -59.59
CA GLU A 430 -21.50 3.55 -58.50
C GLU A 430 -21.35 4.99 -57.96
N VAL A 431 -22.39 5.47 -57.26
CA VAL A 431 -22.44 6.83 -56.71
C VAL A 431 -22.32 6.77 -55.19
N PRO A 432 -21.14 7.08 -54.61
CA PRO A 432 -20.89 6.77 -53.21
C PRO A 432 -21.60 7.69 -52.19
N VAL A 433 -22.24 7.05 -51.21
CA VAL A 433 -23.08 7.62 -50.14
C VAL A 433 -22.38 7.40 -48.81
N LEU A 434 -21.89 8.47 -48.19
CA LEU A 434 -21.06 8.37 -46.98
C LEU A 434 -21.91 8.14 -45.73
N GLU A 435 -21.74 6.99 -45.09
CA GLU A 435 -22.34 6.66 -43.80
C GLU A 435 -21.29 6.79 -42.68
N ASP A 436 -21.73 7.02 -41.44
CA ASP A 436 -20.83 7.14 -40.29
C ASP A 436 -20.37 5.74 -39.85
N ALA A 437 -19.06 5.52 -39.82
CA ALA A 437 -18.43 4.22 -39.58
C ALA A 437 -17.39 4.29 -38.46
N THR A 438 -17.27 3.18 -37.72
CA THR A 438 -16.30 3.01 -36.63
C THR A 438 -15.50 1.73 -36.84
N HIS A 439 -14.18 1.84 -36.85
CA HIS A 439 -13.27 0.70 -36.96
C HIS A 439 -12.52 0.51 -35.65
N ASP A 440 -12.73 -0.64 -35.00
CA ASP A 440 -11.97 -1.05 -33.82
C ASP A 440 -10.65 -1.67 -34.29
N GLU A 441 -9.55 -0.96 -34.03
CA GLU A 441 -8.21 -1.21 -34.57
C GLU A 441 -7.20 -1.33 -33.41
N ARG A 442 -6.32 -2.34 -33.44
CA ARG A 442 -5.06 -2.33 -32.68
C ARG A 442 -3.99 -1.71 -33.56
N PHE A 443 -3.33 -0.66 -33.05
CA PHE A 443 -2.09 -0.16 -33.62
C PHE A 443 -0.90 -0.76 -32.90
N ILE A 444 0.12 -1.18 -33.65
CA ILE A 444 1.46 -1.46 -33.13
C ILE A 444 2.43 -0.47 -33.79
N LEU A 445 3.20 0.20 -32.94
CA LEU A 445 4.22 1.16 -33.33
C LEU A 445 5.59 0.68 -32.89
N THR A 446 6.60 1.00 -33.69
CA THR A 446 7.98 0.55 -33.52
C THR A 446 8.90 1.77 -33.45
N TYR A 447 9.81 1.83 -32.47
CA TYR A 447 10.69 2.99 -32.27
C TYR A 447 11.93 2.92 -33.16
N ASP A 448 12.04 3.87 -34.10
CA ASP A 448 13.23 4.05 -34.91
C ASP A 448 14.24 4.96 -34.18
N GLY A 449 15.30 4.36 -33.62
CA GLY A 449 16.35 5.08 -32.90
C GLY A 449 17.24 6.00 -33.76
N ALA A 450 17.25 5.83 -35.08
CA ALA A 450 18.01 6.68 -36.00
C ALA A 450 17.22 7.94 -36.38
N LYS A 451 15.90 7.80 -36.63
CA LYS A 451 14.95 8.92 -36.80
C LYS A 451 14.54 9.56 -35.48
N LYS A 452 14.76 8.86 -34.35
CA LYS A 452 14.28 9.17 -32.99
C LYS A 452 12.76 9.32 -32.90
N ALA A 453 12.04 8.48 -33.62
CA ALA A 453 10.59 8.60 -33.81
C ALA A 453 9.88 7.24 -33.71
N TRP A 454 8.69 7.24 -33.12
CA TRP A 454 7.74 6.14 -33.25
C TRP A 454 7.10 6.15 -34.65
N LEU A 455 7.00 4.97 -35.25
CA LEU A 455 6.42 4.72 -36.56
C LEU A 455 5.34 3.63 -36.45
N VAL A 456 4.22 3.77 -37.15
CA VAL A 456 3.21 2.69 -37.29
C VAL A 456 3.82 1.52 -38.07
N ASP A 457 3.63 0.31 -37.56
CA ASP A 457 4.24 -0.92 -38.07
C ASP A 457 3.19 -2.01 -38.37
N SER A 458 2.14 -2.11 -37.54
CA SER A 458 0.91 -2.83 -37.88
C SER A 458 -0.36 -2.06 -37.49
N GLU A 459 -1.46 -2.46 -38.13
CA GLU A 459 -2.81 -1.94 -37.95
C GLU A 459 -3.77 -3.14 -38.15
N GLU A 460 -4.34 -3.64 -37.05
CA GLU A 460 -5.04 -4.93 -36.99
C GLU A 460 -6.50 -4.72 -36.55
N GLN A 461 -7.49 -5.27 -37.27
CA GLN A 461 -8.87 -5.24 -36.80
C GLN A 461 -9.03 -6.07 -35.51
N THR A 462 -9.83 -5.57 -34.57
CA THR A 462 -10.01 -6.20 -33.25
C THR A 462 -11.46 -6.18 -32.78
N TYR A 463 -11.76 -7.03 -31.80
CA TYR A 463 -13.03 -7.06 -31.06
C TYR A 463 -12.83 -6.85 -29.55
N SER A 464 -11.68 -6.28 -29.17
CA SER A 464 -11.24 -6.16 -27.77
C SER A 464 -11.17 -4.72 -27.24
N TYR A 465 -11.60 -3.73 -28.03
CA TYR A 465 -11.64 -2.33 -27.62
C TYR A 465 -12.65 -2.14 -26.46
N SER A 466 -12.23 -1.42 -25.41
CA SER A 466 -13.10 -1.02 -24.28
C SER A 466 -13.35 0.48 -24.32
N ASP A 467 -14.58 0.89 -23.98
CA ASP A 467 -14.94 2.30 -23.90
C ASP A 467 -15.06 2.87 -22.47
N GLU A 468 -14.63 2.09 -21.47
CA GLU A 468 -14.63 2.46 -20.04
C GLU A 468 -13.66 3.61 -19.69
N ASN A 469 -12.52 3.71 -20.39
CA ASN A 469 -11.44 4.67 -20.10
C ASN A 469 -10.95 5.36 -21.38
N VAL A 470 -11.81 6.17 -21.99
CA VAL A 470 -11.57 6.74 -23.33
C VAL A 470 -11.05 8.17 -23.31
N LYS A 471 -10.05 8.43 -24.16
CA LYS A 471 -9.58 9.77 -24.53
C LYS A 471 -9.77 9.96 -26.03
N GLU A 472 -10.46 11.03 -26.42
CA GLU A 472 -10.86 11.28 -27.80
C GLU A 472 -10.02 12.41 -28.44
N ILE A 473 -9.62 12.24 -29.70
CA ILE A 473 -9.03 13.29 -30.53
C ILE A 473 -9.85 13.44 -31.81
N LYS A 474 -10.60 14.53 -31.94
CA LYS A 474 -11.36 14.88 -33.15
C LYS A 474 -10.50 15.66 -34.15
N GLU A 475 -10.61 15.31 -35.43
CA GLU A 475 -10.10 16.12 -36.54
C GLU A 475 -10.90 17.44 -36.59
N GLN A 476 -10.18 18.56 -36.58
CA GLN A 476 -10.74 19.91 -36.51
C GLN A 476 -11.17 20.44 -37.89
N SER A 477 -10.73 19.80 -38.98
CA SER A 477 -11.17 20.11 -40.34
C SER A 477 -11.20 18.86 -41.24
N PRO A 478 -12.19 17.95 -41.04
CA PRO A 478 -12.32 16.71 -41.81
C PRO A 478 -12.36 16.96 -43.32
N LYS A 479 -11.37 16.42 -44.03
CA LYS A 479 -11.28 16.50 -45.49
C LYS A 479 -11.88 15.25 -46.12
N VAL A 480 -12.75 15.43 -47.11
CA VAL A 480 -13.22 14.33 -47.94
C VAL A 480 -12.14 14.00 -48.97
N TYR A 481 -11.70 12.75 -48.93
CA TYR A 481 -10.86 12.13 -49.94
C TYR A 481 -11.74 11.24 -50.84
N THR A 482 -11.34 11.02 -52.08
CA THR A 482 -12.09 10.19 -53.05
C THR A 482 -11.11 9.58 -54.04
N SER A 483 -11.12 8.26 -54.17
CA SER A 483 -10.32 7.57 -55.20
C SER A 483 -10.72 8.05 -56.58
N GLY A 484 -9.74 8.41 -57.41
CA GLY A 484 -10.02 8.84 -58.78
C GLY A 484 -10.50 7.67 -59.64
N SER A 485 -11.71 7.77 -60.20
CA SER A 485 -12.19 6.86 -61.24
C SER A 485 -11.36 6.99 -62.52
N ALA A 486 -11.47 6.04 -63.44
CA ALA A 486 -10.62 5.92 -64.64
C ALA A 486 -10.78 7.05 -65.71
N ALA A 487 -11.36 8.20 -65.35
CA ALA A 487 -11.54 9.36 -66.21
C ALA A 487 -10.45 10.43 -65.99
N SER A 488 -9.40 10.35 -66.82
CA SER A 488 -8.38 11.41 -67.03
C SER A 488 -7.53 11.85 -65.81
N SER A 489 -6.46 11.09 -65.55
CA SER A 489 -5.18 11.66 -65.11
C SER A 489 -4.05 10.90 -65.78
N SER A 490 -3.25 11.61 -66.60
CA SER A 490 -2.15 11.01 -67.36
C SER A 490 -0.94 10.77 -66.47
N VAL A 491 -0.94 9.66 -65.73
CA VAL A 491 0.28 9.09 -65.15
C VAL A 491 1.24 8.79 -66.30
N ASN A 492 2.50 9.23 -66.18
CA ASN A 492 3.50 9.03 -67.23
C ASN A 492 3.59 7.55 -67.60
N THR A 493 3.38 7.24 -68.87
CA THR A 493 3.19 5.86 -69.36
C THR A 493 4.54 5.15 -69.51
N THR A 494 5.17 4.86 -68.38
CA THR A 494 6.42 4.09 -68.28
C THR A 494 6.33 3.23 -67.00
N SER A 495 6.74 1.97 -67.10
CA SER A 495 6.72 0.92 -66.04
C SER A 495 5.39 0.42 -65.43
N ALA A 496 4.21 0.96 -65.77
CA ALA A 496 2.94 0.46 -65.21
C ALA A 496 2.67 -1.05 -65.46
N ALA A 497 2.89 -1.55 -66.68
CA ALA A 497 2.71 -2.97 -67.00
C ALA A 497 3.68 -3.88 -66.21
N GLY A 498 4.93 -3.44 -66.05
CA GLY A 498 5.93 -4.18 -65.27
C GLY A 498 5.62 -4.21 -63.76
N GLN A 499 4.84 -3.26 -63.22
CA GLN A 499 4.45 -3.29 -61.81
C GLN A 499 3.34 -4.32 -61.54
N ALA A 500 2.38 -4.48 -62.46
CA ALA A 500 1.38 -5.55 -62.36
C ALA A 500 2.03 -6.95 -62.47
N ASP A 501 2.95 -7.13 -63.44
CA ASP A 501 3.75 -8.35 -63.55
C ASP A 501 4.55 -8.61 -62.26
N ALA A 502 5.20 -7.59 -61.69
CA ALA A 502 5.97 -7.71 -60.45
C ALA A 502 5.13 -8.19 -59.26
N SER A 503 3.95 -7.60 -59.03
CA SER A 503 3.05 -7.98 -57.94
C SER A 503 2.52 -9.41 -58.12
N ALA A 504 2.07 -9.77 -59.33
CA ALA A 504 1.61 -11.13 -59.62
C ALA A 504 2.72 -12.18 -59.42
N ILE A 505 3.97 -11.85 -59.78
CA ILE A 505 5.14 -12.71 -59.58
C ILE A 505 5.52 -12.82 -58.10
N GLN A 506 5.52 -11.72 -57.33
CA GLN A 506 5.84 -11.73 -55.90
C GLN A 506 4.82 -12.57 -55.11
N SER A 507 3.52 -12.41 -55.37
CA SER A 507 2.47 -13.25 -54.75
C SER A 507 2.62 -14.72 -55.15
N PHE A 508 2.74 -15.01 -56.46
CA PHE A 508 2.92 -16.38 -56.95
C PHE A 508 4.14 -17.08 -56.33
N MET A 509 5.28 -16.38 -56.22
CA MET A 509 6.49 -16.94 -55.60
C MET A 509 6.31 -17.14 -54.09
N SER A 510 5.57 -16.26 -53.40
CA SER A 510 5.23 -16.44 -51.99
C SER A 510 4.41 -17.70 -51.76
N ASP A 511 3.33 -17.87 -52.52
CA ASP A 511 2.45 -19.04 -52.42
C ASP A 511 3.20 -20.32 -52.80
N TYR A 512 3.92 -20.30 -53.93
CA TYR A 512 4.70 -21.44 -54.42
C TYR A 512 5.77 -21.88 -53.42
N LEU A 513 6.58 -20.97 -52.86
CA LEU A 513 7.65 -21.32 -51.94
C LEU A 513 7.10 -21.81 -50.58
N THR A 514 6.02 -21.20 -50.09
CA THR A 514 5.36 -21.61 -48.85
C THR A 514 4.73 -23.00 -49.00
N THR A 515 3.92 -23.23 -50.05
CA THR A 515 3.34 -24.54 -50.34
C THR A 515 4.39 -25.59 -50.71
N SER A 516 5.54 -25.20 -51.29
CA SER A 516 6.67 -26.13 -51.49
C SER A 516 7.21 -26.66 -50.16
N VAL A 517 7.33 -25.81 -49.13
CA VAL A 517 7.80 -26.23 -47.80
C VAL A 517 6.75 -27.09 -47.08
N SER A 518 5.45 -26.78 -47.18
CA SER A 518 4.38 -27.67 -46.71
C SER A 518 4.46 -29.04 -47.39
N ALA A 519 4.47 -29.09 -48.72
CA ALA A 519 4.57 -30.33 -49.50
C ALA A 519 5.84 -31.15 -49.18
N ILE A 520 6.97 -30.48 -48.90
CA ILE A 520 8.19 -31.12 -48.41
C ILE A 520 7.96 -31.75 -47.03
N ASN A 521 7.38 -31.03 -46.08
CA ASN A 521 7.22 -31.48 -44.70
C ASN A 521 6.16 -32.58 -44.54
N ASP A 522 4.99 -32.39 -45.16
CA ASP A 522 3.84 -33.31 -45.13
C ASP A 522 4.00 -34.49 -46.11
N ARG A 523 5.12 -34.54 -46.85
CA ARG A 523 5.52 -35.59 -47.82
C ARG A 523 4.53 -35.75 -48.98
N SER A 524 3.96 -34.62 -49.41
CA SER A 524 2.72 -34.56 -50.20
C SER A 524 2.92 -33.68 -51.43
N PHE A 525 3.38 -34.27 -52.54
CA PHE A 525 3.58 -33.53 -53.80
C PHE A 525 2.27 -32.95 -54.38
N GLU A 526 1.12 -33.55 -54.08
CA GLU A 526 -0.18 -33.12 -54.63
C GLU A 526 -0.55 -31.66 -54.26
N GLU A 527 -0.08 -31.17 -53.11
CA GLU A 527 -0.30 -29.79 -52.65
C GLU A 527 0.39 -28.76 -53.54
N VAL A 528 1.69 -28.95 -53.81
CA VAL A 528 2.47 -28.03 -54.65
C VAL A 528 2.23 -28.26 -56.15
N ALA A 529 1.74 -29.44 -56.55
CA ALA A 529 1.49 -29.80 -57.95
C ALA A 529 0.58 -28.81 -58.69
N TYR A 530 -0.35 -28.12 -57.99
CA TYR A 530 -1.20 -27.09 -58.60
C TYR A 530 -0.41 -25.88 -59.13
N TYR A 531 0.69 -25.52 -58.48
CA TYR A 531 1.52 -24.36 -58.85
C TYR A 531 2.54 -24.65 -59.95
N ILE A 532 2.74 -25.92 -60.31
CA ILE A 532 3.79 -26.36 -61.24
C ILE A 532 3.19 -26.69 -62.61
N ASP A 533 3.90 -26.35 -63.68
CA ASP A 533 3.56 -26.74 -65.06
C ASP A 533 3.71 -28.27 -65.22
N PRO A 534 2.63 -29.04 -65.50
CA PRO A 534 2.71 -30.50 -65.63
C PRO A 534 3.53 -30.99 -66.83
N SER A 535 3.84 -30.11 -67.79
CA SER A 535 4.76 -30.36 -68.90
C SER A 535 6.19 -29.87 -68.62
N GLY A 536 6.41 -29.15 -67.52
CA GLY A 536 7.68 -28.55 -67.14
C GLY A 536 8.61 -29.52 -66.40
N PRO A 537 9.94 -29.37 -66.51
CA PRO A 537 10.90 -30.17 -65.74
C PRO A 537 10.65 -30.16 -64.23
N ALA A 538 10.25 -29.02 -63.66
CA ALA A 538 9.97 -28.85 -62.24
C ALA A 538 8.96 -29.88 -61.69
N TYR A 539 7.98 -30.32 -62.48
CA TYR A 539 6.95 -31.24 -61.99
C TYR A 539 7.52 -32.59 -61.53
N LYS A 540 8.51 -33.12 -62.26
CA LYS A 540 9.19 -34.36 -61.87
C LYS A 540 10.36 -34.10 -60.93
N GLU A 541 11.07 -32.98 -61.12
CA GLU A 541 12.20 -32.57 -60.28
C GLU A 541 11.74 -32.35 -58.81
N SER A 542 10.65 -31.61 -58.57
CA SER A 542 10.10 -31.36 -57.22
C SER A 542 9.52 -32.61 -56.55
N SER A 543 8.76 -33.44 -57.27
CA SER A 543 8.28 -34.74 -56.73
C SER A 543 9.45 -35.62 -56.29
N SER A 544 10.47 -35.76 -57.15
CA SER A 544 11.68 -36.56 -56.81
C SER A 544 12.49 -35.96 -55.66
N TYR A 545 12.44 -34.64 -55.47
CA TYR A 545 13.13 -33.95 -54.36
C TYR A 545 12.41 -34.17 -53.02
N ILE A 546 11.06 -34.11 -53.00
CA ILE A 546 10.26 -34.43 -51.80
C ILE A 546 10.53 -35.87 -51.36
N ASP A 547 10.49 -36.84 -52.29
CA ASP A 547 10.85 -38.23 -52.01
C ASP A 547 12.27 -38.34 -51.40
N HIS A 548 13.24 -37.62 -51.97
CA HIS A 548 14.64 -37.65 -51.51
C HIS A 548 14.86 -37.00 -50.13
N LEU A 549 14.11 -35.95 -49.79
CA LEU A 549 14.14 -35.37 -48.44
C LEU A 549 13.43 -36.28 -47.43
N ASN A 550 12.36 -36.96 -47.84
CA ASN A 550 11.65 -37.95 -47.03
C ASN A 550 12.56 -39.14 -46.68
N GLU A 551 13.25 -39.74 -47.66
CA GLU A 551 14.26 -40.80 -47.44
C GLU A 551 15.35 -40.42 -46.42
N LYS A 552 15.68 -39.12 -46.34
CA LYS A 552 16.69 -38.57 -45.42
C LYS A 552 16.14 -38.08 -44.09
N GLY A 553 14.82 -38.03 -43.91
CA GLY A 553 14.20 -37.43 -42.73
C GLY A 553 14.52 -35.94 -42.56
N ILE A 554 14.57 -35.18 -43.66
CA ILE A 554 14.81 -33.73 -43.66
C ILE A 554 13.48 -32.98 -43.69
N THR A 555 13.36 -31.89 -42.95
CA THR A 555 12.24 -30.94 -43.02
C THR A 555 12.76 -29.51 -43.07
N GLU A 556 11.97 -28.58 -43.57
CA GLU A 556 12.37 -27.20 -43.85
C GLU A 556 11.36 -26.20 -43.26
N GLU A 557 11.82 -25.00 -42.93
CA GLU A 557 10.99 -23.86 -42.49
C GLU A 557 11.42 -22.65 -43.32
N LEU A 558 10.48 -21.94 -43.95
CA LEU A 558 10.75 -20.72 -44.69
C LEU A 558 10.77 -19.53 -43.73
N VAL A 559 11.95 -18.97 -43.49
CA VAL A 559 12.16 -17.83 -42.58
C VAL A 559 11.91 -16.50 -43.29
N SER A 560 12.32 -16.37 -44.55
CA SER A 560 11.94 -15.25 -45.41
C SER A 560 12.08 -15.59 -46.90
N GLN A 561 11.32 -14.89 -47.75
CA GLN A 561 11.50 -14.87 -49.20
C GLN A 561 11.25 -13.48 -49.76
N THR A 562 11.95 -13.10 -50.83
CA THR A 562 11.71 -11.85 -51.57
C THR A 562 12.13 -12.01 -53.03
N VAL A 563 11.29 -11.58 -53.99
CA VAL A 563 11.72 -11.43 -55.39
C VAL A 563 12.58 -10.18 -55.51
N ILE A 564 13.82 -10.35 -55.97
CA ILE A 564 14.84 -9.28 -56.03
C ILE A 564 15.16 -8.81 -57.46
N ASP A 565 14.73 -9.55 -58.48
CA ASP A 565 14.77 -9.16 -59.90
C ASP A 565 13.82 -10.07 -60.70
N PHE A 566 13.27 -9.59 -61.82
CA PHE A 566 12.54 -10.45 -62.76
C PHE A 566 12.56 -9.88 -64.19
N LYS A 567 12.36 -10.78 -65.17
CA LYS A 567 12.46 -10.45 -66.59
C LYS A 567 11.48 -11.25 -67.44
N ALA A 568 10.53 -10.56 -68.05
CA ALA A 568 9.56 -11.13 -68.99
C ALA A 568 10.20 -11.54 -70.33
N SER A 569 9.62 -12.54 -71.00
CA SER A 569 9.81 -12.78 -72.42
C SER A 569 9.12 -11.72 -73.27
N ALA A 570 9.53 -11.57 -74.53
CA ALA A 570 9.01 -10.52 -75.44
C ALA A 570 7.50 -10.66 -75.81
N ASP A 571 6.85 -11.71 -75.34
CA ASP A 571 5.42 -12.01 -75.48
C ASP A 571 4.69 -12.12 -74.13
N SER A 572 5.36 -11.82 -73.00
CA SER A 572 4.87 -11.96 -71.61
C SER A 572 4.29 -13.34 -71.24
N LYS A 573 4.69 -14.42 -71.94
CA LYS A 573 4.26 -15.79 -71.64
C LYS A 573 5.21 -16.56 -70.71
N SER A 574 6.35 -16.00 -70.38
CA SER A 574 7.30 -16.57 -69.43
C SER A 574 8.13 -15.49 -68.75
N TYR A 575 8.60 -15.80 -67.54
CA TYR A 575 9.39 -14.89 -66.72
C TYR A 575 10.60 -15.62 -66.15
N GLU A 576 11.77 -15.00 -66.20
CA GLU A 576 12.95 -15.38 -65.42
C GLU A 576 12.92 -14.56 -64.13
N VAL A 577 12.77 -15.21 -62.98
CA VAL A 577 12.49 -14.59 -61.68
C VAL A 577 13.61 -14.93 -60.71
N THR A 578 14.19 -13.93 -60.05
CA THR A 578 15.29 -14.10 -59.10
C THR A 578 14.82 -13.76 -57.70
N THR A 579 15.11 -14.63 -56.74
CA THR A 579 14.73 -14.49 -55.32
C THR A 579 15.96 -14.40 -54.41
N ALA A 580 15.74 -13.84 -53.21
CA ALA A 580 16.53 -14.13 -52.02
C ALA A 580 15.63 -14.90 -51.05
N GLU A 581 16.15 -15.98 -50.47
CA GLU A 581 15.41 -16.95 -49.66
C GLU A 581 16.21 -17.31 -48.42
N GLU A 582 15.53 -17.57 -47.30
CA GLU A 582 16.14 -18.03 -46.07
C GLU A 582 15.34 -19.17 -45.44
N TYR A 583 16.03 -20.24 -45.07
CA TYR A 583 15.43 -21.45 -44.51
C TYR A 583 16.15 -21.90 -43.25
N ASN A 584 15.40 -22.44 -42.30
CA ASN A 584 15.94 -23.36 -41.31
C ASN A 584 15.73 -24.79 -41.81
N ILE A 585 16.82 -25.52 -42.06
CA ILE A 585 16.78 -26.92 -42.50
C ILE A 585 17.07 -27.82 -41.30
N TYR A 586 16.16 -28.75 -41.03
CA TYR A 586 16.20 -29.70 -39.93
C TYR A 586 16.59 -31.08 -40.46
N TYR A 587 17.57 -31.72 -39.81
CA TYR A 587 18.10 -33.02 -40.20
C TYR A 587 17.72 -34.10 -39.17
N ASN A 588 17.59 -35.34 -39.62
CA ASN A 588 17.25 -36.52 -38.80
C ASN A 588 18.29 -36.87 -37.70
N ASP A 589 19.43 -36.20 -37.65
CA ASP A 589 20.41 -36.26 -36.56
C ASP A 589 20.13 -35.25 -35.42
N GLY A 590 19.06 -34.46 -35.54
CA GLY A 590 18.70 -33.39 -34.62
C GLY A 590 19.44 -32.07 -34.86
N THR A 591 20.25 -31.95 -35.92
CA THR A 591 20.86 -30.67 -36.27
C THR A 591 19.91 -29.77 -37.07
N THR A 592 19.92 -28.47 -36.75
CA THR A 592 19.29 -27.42 -37.57
C THR A 592 20.38 -26.58 -38.21
N LYS A 593 20.17 -26.14 -39.45
CA LYS A 593 21.05 -25.19 -40.15
C LYS A 593 20.20 -24.11 -40.81
N ASN A 594 20.37 -22.86 -40.36
CA ASN A 594 19.96 -21.69 -41.13
C ASN A 594 20.80 -21.64 -42.42
N LYS A 595 20.16 -21.39 -43.57
CA LYS A 595 20.80 -21.20 -44.87
C LYS A 595 20.08 -20.10 -45.65
N LYS A 596 20.86 -19.30 -46.37
CA LYS A 596 20.37 -18.28 -47.29
C LYS A 596 20.71 -18.67 -48.72
N PHE A 597 19.76 -18.51 -49.63
CA PHE A 597 19.92 -18.83 -51.04
C PHE A 597 19.56 -17.64 -51.93
N LYS A 598 20.22 -17.58 -53.09
CA LYS A 598 19.80 -16.77 -54.23
C LYS A 598 19.42 -17.71 -55.37
N SER A 599 18.12 -17.83 -55.60
CA SER A 599 17.54 -18.73 -56.60
C SER A 599 17.05 -17.97 -57.83
N VAL A 600 16.99 -18.66 -58.96
CA VAL A 600 16.52 -18.15 -60.25
C VAL A 600 15.58 -19.19 -60.85
N TYR A 601 14.34 -18.79 -61.13
CA TYR A 601 13.26 -19.64 -61.62
C TYR A 601 12.80 -19.21 -63.00
N LYS A 602 12.22 -20.16 -63.73
CA LYS A 602 11.42 -19.89 -64.92
C LYS A 602 9.96 -20.13 -64.61
N LEU A 603 9.15 -19.08 -64.71
CA LEU A 603 7.69 -19.16 -64.73
C LEU A 603 7.17 -19.17 -66.17
N VAL A 604 5.98 -19.72 -66.36
CA VAL A 604 5.22 -19.70 -67.62
C VAL A 604 3.76 -19.33 -67.34
N VAL A 605 3.09 -18.71 -68.31
CA VAL A 605 1.64 -18.43 -68.24
C VAL A 605 0.88 -19.52 -68.98
N ILE A 606 0.05 -20.27 -68.27
CA ILE A 606 -0.83 -21.31 -68.80
C ILE A 606 -2.27 -20.96 -68.43
N ASP A 607 -3.15 -20.86 -69.42
CA ASP A 607 -4.57 -20.51 -69.29
C ASP A 607 -4.83 -19.26 -68.42
N GLY A 608 -3.92 -18.29 -68.47
CA GLY A 608 -3.97 -17.02 -67.73
C GLY A 608 -3.35 -17.07 -66.32
N SER A 609 -2.94 -18.24 -65.84
CA SER A 609 -2.27 -18.40 -64.54
C SER A 609 -0.75 -18.55 -64.68
N LEU A 610 0.01 -17.98 -63.74
CA LEU A 610 1.42 -18.33 -63.57
C LEU A 610 1.57 -19.80 -63.11
N LYS A 611 2.60 -20.49 -63.63
CA LYS A 611 3.04 -21.82 -63.21
C LYS A 611 4.57 -21.90 -63.19
N MET A 612 5.10 -22.64 -62.22
CA MET A 612 6.53 -22.94 -62.13
C MET A 612 6.93 -23.94 -63.22
N ASN A 613 7.82 -23.56 -64.14
CA ASN A 613 8.29 -24.45 -65.22
C ASN A 613 9.63 -25.11 -64.87
N LYS A 614 10.58 -24.35 -64.29
CA LYS A 614 11.90 -24.89 -63.90
C LYS A 614 12.66 -23.99 -62.90
N LEU A 615 13.36 -24.57 -61.93
CA LEU A 615 14.49 -23.91 -61.26
C LEU A 615 15.71 -23.83 -62.21
N ILE A 616 16.09 -22.63 -62.64
CA ILE A 616 17.25 -22.39 -63.53
C ILE A 616 18.56 -22.58 -62.77
N SER A 617 18.66 -22.01 -61.57
CA SER A 617 19.82 -22.17 -60.69
C SER A 617 19.48 -21.75 -59.26
N THR A 618 20.10 -22.38 -58.26
CA THR A 618 20.17 -21.85 -56.90
C THR A 618 21.63 -21.80 -56.42
N LYS A 619 21.94 -20.88 -55.50
CA LYS A 619 23.25 -20.71 -54.89
C LYS A 619 23.09 -20.33 -53.43
N GLU A 620 23.73 -21.09 -52.54
CA GLU A 620 23.91 -20.72 -51.14
C GLU A 620 24.77 -19.43 -51.06
N GLN A 621 24.44 -18.53 -50.13
CA GLN A 621 25.01 -17.18 -50.01
C GLN A 621 26.10 -17.07 -48.94
#